data_AF-A0A1V4TLP1-F1
#
_entry.id   AF-A0A1V4TLP1-F1
#
_cell.length_a   1.000
_cell.length_b   1.000
_cell.length_c   1.000
_cell.angle_alpha   90.00
_cell.angle_beta   90.00
_cell.angle_gamma   90.00
#
_symmetry.space_group_name_H-M   'P 1'
#
loop_
_entity.id
_entity.type
_entity.pdbx_description
1 polymer ?
#
loop_
_entity_poly.entity_id
_entity_poly.type
_entity_poly.pdbx_seq_one_letter_code
_entity_poly.pdbx_strand_id
1 'polypeptide(L)' 'MLDEGKISRRERVVCVCTGHVLKDPDTVMANCGKLLKTEATAEAVRKAIAN' A
#
# COMPACT_ATOMS: atom_id res chain seq x y z
N MET A 1 -19.52 -6.79 2.07
CA MET A 1 -19.97 -7.81 1.07
C MET A 1 -19.63 -9.24 1.47
N LEU A 2 -18.36 -9.59 1.73
CA LEU A 2 -18.01 -10.90 2.28
C LEU A 2 -18.55 -11.07 3.71
N ASP A 3 -18.31 -10.08 4.58
CA ASP A 3 -18.70 -10.14 6.00
C ASP A 3 -20.23 -10.00 6.20
N GLU A 4 -20.90 -9.33 5.27
CA GLU A 4 -22.37 -9.23 5.21
C GLU A 4 -23.03 -10.47 4.58
N GLY A 5 -22.25 -11.47 4.15
CA GLY A 5 -22.75 -12.70 3.51
C GLY A 5 -23.30 -12.52 2.09
N LYS A 6 -23.07 -11.37 1.44
CA LYS A 6 -23.55 -11.06 0.09
C LYS A 6 -22.74 -11.73 -1.03
N ILE A 7 -21.49 -12.07 -0.75
CA ILE A 7 -20.59 -12.80 -1.65
C ILE A 7 -20.07 -14.02 -0.89
N SER A 8 -20.15 -15.19 -1.48
CA SER A 8 -19.62 -16.42 -0.91
C SER A 8 -18.12 -16.55 -1.15
N ARG A 9 -17.40 -17.14 -0.19
CA ARG A 9 -15.97 -17.46 -0.37
C ARG A 9 -15.69 -18.52 -1.46
N ARG A 10 -16.74 -19.20 -1.96
CA ARG A 10 -16.64 -20.20 -3.04
C ARG A 10 -16.95 -19.64 -4.42
N GLU A 11 -17.42 -18.39 -4.50
CA GLU A 11 -17.70 -17.73 -5.77
C GLU A 11 -16.42 -17.24 -6.44
N ARG A 12 -16.43 -17.19 -7.77
CA ARG A 12 -15.34 -16.63 -8.56
C ARG A 12 -15.71 -15.20 -8.93
N VAL A 13 -14.91 -14.24 -8.48
CA VAL A 13 -15.16 -12.80 -8.70
C VAL A 13 -14.02 -12.22 -9.54
N VAL A 14 -14.37 -11.35 -10.49
CA VAL A 14 -13.41 -10.59 -11.28
C VAL A 14 -13.60 -9.10 -10.99
N CYS A 15 -12.53 -8.44 -10.55
CA CYS A 15 -12.52 -6.99 -10.37
C CYS A 15 -11.82 -6.34 -11.57
N VAL A 16 -12.48 -5.37 -12.18
CA VAL A 16 -11.92 -4.62 -13.32
C VAL A 16 -11.36 -3.30 -12.80
N CYS A 17 -10.03 -3.16 -12.82
CA CYS A 17 -9.38 -1.88 -12.57
C CYS A 17 -9.41 -1.04 -13.85
N THR A 18 -10.20 0.03 -13.86
CA THR A 18 -10.37 0.90 -15.04
C THR A 18 -9.26 1.94 -15.19
N GLY A 19 -8.49 2.18 -14.13
CA GLY A 19 -7.44 3.19 -14.07
C GLY A 19 -6.11 2.61 -13.61
N HIS A 20 -5.03 3.29 -13.98
CA HIS A 20 -3.69 3.00 -13.47
C HIS A 20 -3.39 3.91 -12.28
N VAL A 21 -2.69 3.39 -11.27
CA VAL A 21 -2.41 4.11 -10.02
C VAL A 21 -1.68 5.44 -10.24
N LEU A 22 -0.79 5.52 -11.23
CA LEU A 22 -0.05 6.76 -11.54
C LEU A 22 -0.94 7.92 -12.01
N LYS A 23 -2.23 7.66 -12.32
CA LYS A 23 -3.18 8.71 -12.68
C LYS A 23 -3.64 9.54 -11.48
N ASP A 24 -3.46 9.06 -10.24
CA ASP A 24 -3.86 9.75 -9.02
C ASP A 24 -2.75 9.68 -7.96
N PRO A 25 -1.65 10.43 -8.15
CA PRO A 25 -0.55 10.47 -7.20
C PRO A 25 -0.93 11.15 -5.87
N ASP A 26 -1.90 12.07 -5.88
CA ASP A 26 -2.30 12.82 -4.68
C ASP A 26 -2.93 11.89 -3.64
N THR A 27 -3.84 11.00 -4.07
CA THR A 27 -4.41 9.97 -3.20
C THR A 27 -3.34 9.04 -2.66
N VAL A 28 -2.34 8.67 -3.48
CA VAL A 28 -1.22 7.83 -3.03
C VAL A 28 -0.41 8.54 -1.95
N MET A 29 -0.06 9.81 -2.16
CA MET A 29 0.73 10.58 -1.21
C MET A 29 -0.01 10.84 0.11
N ALA A 30 -1.33 11.03 0.06
CA ALA A 30 -2.16 11.21 1.26
C ALA A 30 -2.26 9.95 2.12
N ASN A 31 -2.12 8.77 1.52
CA ASN A 31 -2.33 7.48 2.19
C ASN A 31 -1.05 6.65 2.38
N CYS A 32 0.10 7.09 1.84
CA CYS A 32 1.35 6.38 2.05
C CYS A 32 1.90 6.60 3.47
N GLY A 33 2.65 5.61 3.97
CA GLY A 33 3.33 5.72 5.24
C GLY A 33 4.36 6.85 5.25
N LYS A 34 4.59 7.46 6.42
CA LYS A 34 5.61 8.49 6.57
C LYS A 34 6.99 7.92 6.23
N LEU A 35 7.79 8.71 5.52
CA LEU A 35 9.20 8.41 5.27
C LEU A 35 9.97 8.29 6.60
N LEU A 36 10.76 7.22 6.72
CA LEU A 36 11.69 7.06 7.82
C LEU A 36 12.90 7.96 7.58
N LYS A 37 13.04 9.01 8.39
CA LYS A 37 14.19 9.93 8.34
C LYS A 37 15.41 9.27 8.99
N THR A 38 16.57 9.34 8.33
CA THR A 38 17.85 8.84 8.85
C THR A 38 19.00 9.72 8.36
N GLU A 39 20.14 9.65 9.04
CA GLU A 39 21.34 10.42 8.69
C GLU A 39 22.04 9.86 7.45
N ALA A 40 22.80 10.71 6.75
CA ALA A 40 23.57 10.35 5.55
C ALA A 40 24.84 9.55 5.88
N THR A 41 24.74 8.54 6.74
CA THR A 41 25.83 7.65 7.12
C THR A 41 25.44 6.20 6.92
N ALA A 42 26.40 5.36 6.53
CA ALA A 42 26.16 3.93 6.31
C ALA A 42 25.66 3.24 7.59
N GLU A 43 26.10 3.68 8.77
CA GLU A 43 25.64 3.12 10.05
C GLU A 43 24.18 3.47 10.35
N ALA A 44 23.77 4.73 10.14
CA ALA A 44 22.40 5.16 10.35
C ALA A 44 21.41 4.47 9.40
N VAL A 45 21.81 4.25 8.14
CA VAL A 45 21.01 3.47 7.18
C VAL A 45 20.90 2.01 7.61
N ARG A 46 21.99 1.37 8.07
CA ARG A 46 21.94 -0.02 8.57
C ARG A 46 20.99 -0.17 9.76
N LYS A 47 21.01 0.76 10.71
CA LYS A 47 20.06 0.75 11.85
C LYS A 47 18.61 0.95 11.41
N ALA A 48 18.38 1.79 10.40
CA ALA A 48 17.05 2.07 9.86
C ALA A 48 16.40 0.86 9.17
N ILE A 49 17.19 0.01 8.49
CA ILE A 49 16.69 -1.14 7.72
C ILE A 49 16.69 -2.46 8.51
N ALA A 50 17.45 -2.57 9.59
CA ALA A 50 17.65 -3.81 10.35
C ALA A 50 16.58 -4.07 11.44
N ASN A 51 15.46 -3.33 11.42
CA ASN A 51 14.31 -3.60 12.29
C ASN A 51 13.50 -4.80 11.81
#